data_AF-A0A7T3REK7-F1
#
_entry.id   AF-A0A7T3REK7-F1
#
_cell.length_a   1.000
_cell.length_b   1.000
_cell.length_c   1.000
_cell.angle_alpha   90.00
_cell.angle_beta   90.00
_cell.angle_gamma   90.00
#
_symmetry.space_group_name_H-M   'P 1'
#
loop_
_entity.id
_entity.type
_entity.pdbx_description
1 polymer ?
#
loop_
_entity_poly.entity_id
_entity_poly.type
_entity_poly.pdbx_seq_one_letter_code
_entity_poly.pdbx_strand_id
1 'polypeptide(L)'
;MKAFIRGTEDEFYTQLSDIENELSKYSDLKVFENKTVICNCDEPFGSNFTLYFLMHLNSLKLKRLISTGYSTSSIMGKELPLYVCGWGGDMRHTAWI
;
A
#
# COMPACT_ATOMS: atom_id res chain seq x y z
N MET A 1 1.85 -19.22 -13.27
CA MET A 1 1.88 -19.90 -11.96
C MET A 1 3.09 -19.36 -11.21
N LYS A 2 2.89 -18.40 -10.30
CA LYS A 2 4.01 -17.81 -9.54
C LYS A 2 4.42 -18.82 -8.47
N ALA A 3 5.68 -19.25 -8.51
CA ALA A 3 6.23 -20.15 -7.51
C ALA A 3 6.16 -19.46 -6.14
N PHE A 4 5.41 -20.05 -5.22
CA PHE A 4 5.48 -19.72 -3.80
C PHE A 4 6.79 -20.30 -3.30
N ILE A 5 7.87 -19.50 -3.33
CA ILE A 5 9.11 -19.89 -2.67
C ILE A 5 8.83 -19.82 -1.18
N ARG A 6 8.65 -21.01 -0.62
CA ARG A 6 8.53 -21.27 0.80
C ARG A 6 9.92 -21.09 1.41
N GLY A 7 10.08 -20.08 2.27
CA GLY A 7 11.17 -20.06 3.27
C GLY A 7 12.33 -19.11 3.00
N THR A 8 12.08 -17.80 3.00
CA THR A 8 13.02 -16.81 3.55
C THR A 8 12.17 -15.76 4.24
N GLU A 9 11.95 -15.90 5.54
CA GLU A 9 11.65 -14.73 6.35
C GLU A 9 12.94 -13.93 6.39
N ASP A 10 13.20 -13.16 5.32
CA ASP A 10 14.32 -12.25 5.29
C ASP A 10 14.11 -11.29 6.45
N GLU A 11 15.02 -11.28 7.43
CA GLU A 11 14.94 -10.46 8.65
C GLU A 11 14.88 -8.95 8.33
N PHE A 12 15.11 -8.60 7.06
CA PHE A 12 15.07 -7.24 6.53
C PHE A 12 13.70 -6.82 5.98
N TYR A 13 12.76 -7.75 5.77
CA TYR A 13 11.42 -7.43 5.26
C TYR A 13 10.35 -7.52 6.34
N THR A 14 9.51 -6.50 6.40
CA THR A 14 8.35 -6.47 7.28
C THR A 14 7.26 -7.41 6.78
N GLN A 15 6.78 -8.29 7.66
CA GLN A 15 5.67 -9.17 7.33
C GLN A 15 4.35 -8.41 7.35
N LEU A 16 3.37 -8.85 6.56
CA LEU A 16 2.01 -8.28 6.59
C LEU A 16 1.40 -8.33 8.01
N SER A 17 1.67 -9.40 8.76
CA SER A 17 1.22 -9.55 10.14
C SER A 17 1.80 -8.50 11.08
N ASP A 18 3.06 -8.09 10.85
CA ASP A 18 3.70 -7.05 11.67
C ASP A 18 3.05 -5.70 11.39
N ILE A 19 2.78 -5.40 10.12
CA ILE A 19 2.08 -4.19 9.69
C ILE A 19 0.68 -4.11 10.32
N GLU A 20 -0.07 -5.22 10.26
CA GLU A 20 -1.41 -5.32 10.86
C GLU A 20 -1.37 -5.11 12.37
N ASN A 21 -0.43 -5.77 13.05
CA ASN A 21 -0.25 -5.63 14.49
C ASN A 21 0.13 -4.21 14.89
N GLU A 22 1.01 -3.53 14.14
CA GLU A 22 1.33 -2.13 14.40
C GLU A 22 0.14 -1.20 14.14
N LEU A 23 -0.57 -1.39 13.03
CA LEU A 23 -1.72 -0.56 12.69
C LEU A 23 -2.89 -0.75 13.66
N SER A 24 -3.06 -1.94 14.22
CA SER A 24 -4.06 -2.21 15.26
C SER A 24 -3.90 -1.34 16.51
N LYS A 25 -2.69 -0.84 16.77
CA LYS A 25 -2.40 0.04 17.92
C LYS A 25 -2.95 1.45 17.69
N TYR A 26 -3.21 1.85 16.45
CA TYR A 26 -3.90 3.10 16.15
C TYR A 26 -5.39 2.94 16.47
N SER A 27 -5.80 3.42 17.63
CA SER A 27 -7.15 3.26 18.15
C SER A 27 -8.22 3.91 17.27
N ASP A 28 -7.84 4.91 16.46
CA ASP A 28 -8.72 5.56 15.50
C ASP A 28 -8.07 5.56 14.11
N LEU A 29 -8.53 4.68 13.22
CA LEU A 29 -8.06 4.60 11.84
C LEU A 29 -8.44 5.82 10.99
N LYS A 30 -9.29 6.73 11.50
CA LYS A 30 -9.59 8.01 10.84
C LYS A 30 -8.37 8.92 10.75
N VAL A 31 -7.28 8.65 11.47
CA VAL A 31 -6.02 9.38 11.28
C VAL A 31 -5.52 9.30 9.84
N PHE A 32 -5.93 8.29 9.07
CA PHE A 32 -5.56 8.12 7.66
C PHE A 32 -6.57 8.74 6.67
N GLU A 33 -7.76 9.14 7.13
CA GLU A 33 -8.83 9.66 6.26
C GLU A 33 -8.39 10.93 5.53
N ASN A 34 -8.56 10.95 4.20
CA ASN A 34 -8.15 12.01 3.30
C ASN A 34 -6.64 12.38 3.33
N LYS A 35 -5.79 11.54 3.93
CA LYS A 35 -4.34 11.76 3.94
C LYS A 35 -3.64 11.12 2.75
N THR A 36 -2.43 11.59 2.53
CA THR A 36 -1.47 10.97 1.61
C THR A 36 -0.44 10.22 2.43
N VAL A 37 -0.27 8.92 2.16
CA VAL A 37 0.75 8.09 2.79
C VAL A 37 1.92 7.94 1.83
N ILE A 38 3.13 8.17 2.35
CA ILE A 38 4.38 7.94 1.62
C ILE A 38 5.01 6.66 2.17
N CYS A 39 5.16 5.67 1.30
CA CYS A 39 5.85 4.41 1.57
C CYS A 39 7.25 4.49 0.99
N ASN A 40 8.25 4.59 1.86
CA ASN A 40 9.63 4.33 1.49
C ASN A 40 9.78 2.82 1.28
N CYS A 41 10.01 2.38 0.05
CA CYS A 41 10.12 0.96 -0.30
C CYS A 41 11.23 0.79 -1.32
N ASP A 42 12.26 -0.02 -1.06
CA ASP A 42 13.30 -0.27 -2.07
C ASP A 42 12.72 -0.91 -3.34
N GLU A 43 11.76 -1.82 -3.20
CA GLU A 43 10.98 -2.38 -4.29
C GLU A 43 9.46 -2.20 -4.04
N PRO A 44 8.78 -1.23 -4.69
CA PRO A 44 7.35 -0.98 -4.48
C PRO A 44 6.44 -2.17 -4.84
N PHE A 45 6.82 -3.00 -5.81
CA PHE A 45 6.01 -4.14 -6.26
C PHE A 45 6.13 -5.38 -5.38
N GLY A 46 7.28 -5.57 -4.73
CA GLY A 46 7.55 -6.65 -3.78
C GLY A 46 7.27 -6.28 -2.32
N SER A 47 7.03 -4.99 -2.02
CA SER A 47 6.86 -4.52 -0.65
C SER A 47 5.49 -4.84 -0.07
N ASN A 48 5.50 -5.52 1.09
CA ASN A 48 4.30 -5.78 1.89
C ASN A 48 3.64 -4.48 2.40
N PHE A 49 4.39 -3.40 2.62
CA PHE A 49 3.83 -2.09 2.98
C PHE A 49 2.98 -1.52 1.85
N THR A 50 3.55 -1.47 0.65
CA THR A 50 2.82 -0.94 -0.52
C THR A 50 1.59 -1.80 -0.80
N LEU A 51 1.74 -3.13 -0.75
CA LEU A 51 0.64 -4.06 -0.91
C LEU A 51 -0.48 -3.84 0.12
N TYR A 52 -0.12 -3.73 1.40
CA TYR A 52 -1.08 -3.54 2.48
C TYR A 52 -1.93 -2.28 2.28
N PHE A 53 -1.28 -1.13 2.05
CA PHE A 53 -2.00 0.13 1.87
C PHE A 53 -2.84 0.13 0.60
N LEU A 54 -2.35 -0.45 -0.51
CA LEU A 54 -3.14 -0.61 -1.73
C LEU A 54 -4.41 -1.43 -1.49
N MET A 55 -4.31 -2.55 -0.75
CA MET A 55 -5.46 -3.39 -0.40
C MET A 55 -6.48 -2.70 0.51
N HIS A 56 -6.01 -1.80 1.38
CA HIS A 56 -6.84 -1.13 2.40
C HIS A 56 -7.16 0.34 2.10
N LEU A 57 -6.88 0.82 0.88
CA LEU A 57 -7.13 2.22 0.45
C LEU A 57 -8.54 2.71 0.82
N ASN A 58 -9.56 1.88 0.57
CA ASN A 58 -10.96 2.21 0.85
C ASN A 58 -11.27 2.19 2.36
N SER A 59 -10.81 1.15 3.06
CA SER A 59 -11.03 0.99 4.51
C SER A 59 -10.39 2.13 5.31
N LEU A 60 -9.21 2.59 4.87
CA LEU A 60 -8.47 3.71 5.47
C LEU A 60 -8.89 5.08 4.90
N LYS A 61 -9.73 5.11 3.86
CA LYS A 61 -10.16 6.31 3.13
C LYS A 61 -8.99 7.24 2.75
N LEU A 62 -7.92 6.63 2.27
CA LEU A 62 -6.70 7.34 1.90
C LEU A 62 -6.91 8.10 0.60
N LYS A 63 -6.53 9.39 0.57
CA LYS A 63 -6.65 10.19 -0.66
C LYS A 63 -5.64 9.77 -1.72
N ARG A 64 -4.42 9.46 -1.28
CA ARG A 64 -3.30 9.13 -2.16
C ARG A 64 -2.30 8.22 -1.46
N LEU A 65 -1.72 7.30 -2.22
CA LEU A 65 -0.56 6.52 -1.80
C LEU A 65 0.62 6.87 -2.70
N ILE A 66 1.79 7.11 -2.14
CA ILE A 66 3.03 7.36 -2.87
C ILE A 66 4.01 6.30 -2.42
N SER A 67 4.44 5.43 -3.33
CA SER A 67 5.53 4.49 -3.04
C SER A 67 6.77 4.95 -3.79
N THR A 68 7.88 5.09 -3.08
CA THR A 68 9.15 5.52 -3.66
C THR A 68 10.12 4.37 -3.58
N GLY A 69 10.70 3.97 -4.71
CA GLY A 69 11.69 2.88 -4.74
C GLY A 69 12.46 2.75 -6.05
N TYR A 70 13.40 1.82 -6.05
CA TYR A 70 14.24 1.49 -7.20
C TYR A 70 13.64 0.30 -7.96
N SER A 71 12.57 0.54 -8.71
CA SER A 71 11.97 -0.49 -9.56
C SER A 71 11.98 -0.09 -11.04
N THR A 72 12.26 -1.06 -11.91
CA THR A 72 12.33 -0.90 -13.37
C THR A 72 11.00 -1.20 -14.07
N SER A 73 9.87 -1.01 -13.38
CA SER A 73 8.56 -1.28 -13.97
C SER A 73 8.13 -0.17 -14.95
N SER A 74 7.32 -0.52 -15.95
CA SER A 74 6.72 0.44 -16.90
C SER A 74 5.73 1.43 -16.26
N ILE A 75 5.40 1.23 -14.98
CA ILE A 75 4.44 2.01 -14.19
C ILE A 75 5.17 2.99 -13.26
N MET A 76 6.47 2.81 -13.04
CA MET A 76 7.31 3.69 -12.22
C MET A 76 7.24 5.15 -12.71
N GLY A 77 7.06 6.07 -11.77
CA GLY A 77 6.93 7.51 -11.98
C GLY A 77 5.56 7.97 -12.49
N LYS A 78 4.54 7.10 -12.52
CA LYS A 78 3.21 7.43 -13.04
C LYS A 78 2.17 7.51 -11.94
N GLU A 79 1.27 8.48 -12.06
CA GLU A 79 0.06 8.55 -11.24
C GLU A 79 -0.98 7.61 -11.84
N LEU A 80 -1.33 6.58 -11.08
CA LEU A 80 -2.38 5.63 -11.39
C LEU A 80 -3.68 6.09 -10.73
N PRO A 81 -4.73 6.43 -11.50
CA PRO A 81 -6.04 6.62 -10.93
C PRO A 81 -6.61 5.26 -10.49
N LEU A 82 -6.86 5.12 -9.20
CA LEU A 82 -7.48 3.94 -8.61
C LEU A 82 -8.98 4.22 -8.46
N TYR A 83 -9.77 3.60 -9.34
CA TYR A 83 -11.22 3.63 -9.28
C TYR A 83 -11.69 2.49 -8.39
N VAL A 84 -12.14 2.83 -7.18
CA VAL A 84 -12.76 1.86 -6.28
C VAL A 84 -14.27 1.93 -6.50
N CYS A 85 -14.83 0.91 -7.14
CA CYS A 85 -16.28 0.82 -7.36
C CYS A 85 -16.99 0.46 -6.05
N GLY A 86 -17.47 1.46 -5.31
CA GLY A 86 -18.23 1.31 -4.07
C GLY A 86 -19.53 2.13 -4.05
N TRP A 87 -20.54 1.65 -3.33
CA TRP A 87 -21.94 2.16 -3.30
C TRP A 87 -22.13 3.49 -2.53
N GLY A 88 -21.09 4.29 -2.36
CA GLY A 88 -21.14 5.49 -1.53
C GLY A 88 -20.04 6.48 -1.88
N GLY A 89 -20.30 7.31 -2.90
CA GLY A 89 -19.44 8.44 -3.26
C GLY A 89 -18.18 8.04 -4.03
N ASP A 90 -18.04 8.59 -5.23
CA ASP A 90 -16.93 8.38 -6.14
C ASP A 90 -15.66 9.09 -5.61
N MET A 91 -15.00 8.52 -4.59
CA MET A 91 -13.71 9.02 -4.12
C MET A 91 -12.62 8.56 -5.07
N ARG A 92 -12.02 9.52 -5.80
CA ARG A 92 -10.87 9.28 -6.66
C ARG A 92 -9.64 9.02 -5.81
N HIS A 93 -9.23 7.77 -5.71
CA HIS A 93 -7.97 7.39 -5.09
C HIS A 93 -6.87 7.49 -6.14
N THR A 94 -5.67 7.90 -5.74
CA THR A 94 -4.51 7.97 -6.65
C THR A 94 -3.33 7.24 -6.03
N ALA A 95 -2.59 6.50 -6.84
CA ALA A 95 -1.34 5.90 -6.42
C ALA A 95 -0.21 6.38 -7.32
N TRP A 96 0.89 6.86 -6.74
CA TRP A 96 2.13 7.11 -7.46
C TRP A 96 3.10 6.00 -7.07
N ILE A 97 3.57 5.25 -8.07
CA ILE A 97 4.50 4.13 -7.90
C ILE A 97 5.77 4.43 -8.67
#